data_AF-A0A8C9WI27-F1
#
_entry.id   AF-A0A8C9WI27-F1
#
_cell.length_a   1.000
_cell.length_b   1.000
_cell.length_c   1.000
_cell.angle_alpha   90.00
_cell.angle_beta   90.00
_cell.angle_gamma   90.00
#
_symmetry.space_group_name_H-M   'P 1'
#
loop_
_entity.id
_entity.type
_entity.pdbx_description
1 polymer ?
#
loop_
_entity_poly.entity_id
_entity_poly.type
_entity_poly.pdbx_seq_one_letter_code
_entity_poly.pdbx_strand_id
1 'polypeptide(L)'
;MSSSSCPPQSPAVAKTEVTVEGESPVLAATFAYWDNILGPRVRHIWVPKGPPALTLGDGDITFLANHTLNGEILRSAESGAVDVKFFVLAEKGVVIVSLIFDGDLKGDRNTCALSIILPQTELDFYLPLHAVCVERLKHIIRKGRIWMQKGYNIVSVLTSEIIPIMDLLSSMKTHSLPEDIDLKDTVMNDDDIGDSCHEDFLHKAISSHLQTCGCSMVVGSNPDKVNKMVRTLCLFLTPSERRCSRLCKADGSFHYDAGLFVQGLLKDSTGSFVLPFRQVLYSPYPTTHIDVDVNTVKQMPPCHEHRTLEGSQRGGCCT
;
A
#
# COMPACT_ATOMS: atom_id res chain seq x y z
N MET A 1 -6.35 15.73 55.49
CA MET A 1 -7.03 15.82 54.18
C MET A 1 -6.02 16.36 53.18
N SER A 2 -5.27 15.48 52.53
CA SER A 2 -4.26 15.85 51.54
C SER A 2 -4.81 15.61 50.14
N SER A 3 -5.13 16.71 49.44
CA SER A 3 -5.51 16.71 48.04
C SER A 3 -4.33 16.28 47.17
N SER A 4 -4.41 15.07 46.61
CA SER A 4 -3.50 14.60 45.56
C SER A 4 -3.78 15.37 44.27
N SER A 5 -2.93 16.34 43.96
CA SER A 5 -2.88 17.00 42.66
C SER A 5 -2.46 15.99 41.60
N CYS A 6 -3.42 15.52 40.80
CA CYS A 6 -3.12 14.79 39.57
C CYS A 6 -2.24 15.66 38.67
N PRO A 7 -1.19 15.10 38.03
CA PRO A 7 -0.44 15.84 37.03
C PRO A 7 -1.39 16.24 35.88
N PRO A 8 -1.15 17.38 35.21
CA PRO A 8 -1.97 17.82 34.10
C PRO A 8 -1.96 16.75 33.01
N GLN A 9 -3.14 16.23 32.67
CA GLN A 9 -3.29 15.31 31.54
C GLN A 9 -2.86 16.05 30.28
N SER A 10 -1.81 15.55 29.62
CA SER A 10 -1.48 15.93 28.25
C SER A 10 -2.75 15.82 27.39
N PRO A 11 -3.06 16.80 26.52
CA PRO A 11 -4.26 16.75 25.70
C PRO A 11 -4.29 15.43 24.93
N ALA A 12 -5.39 14.69 25.06
CA ALA A 12 -5.56 13.39 24.41
C ALA A 12 -5.31 13.53 22.90
N VAL A 13 -4.47 12.66 22.36
CA VAL A 13 -4.14 12.66 20.94
C VAL A 13 -5.39 12.26 20.14
N ALA A 14 -5.68 12.99 19.08
CA ALA A 14 -6.83 12.69 18.24
C ALA A 14 -6.67 11.29 17.60
N LYS A 15 -7.69 10.46 17.76
CA LYS A 15 -7.68 9.06 17.31
C LYS A 15 -8.89 8.79 16.41
N THR A 16 -8.65 8.12 15.30
CA THR A 16 -9.70 7.64 14.39
C THR A 16 -9.66 6.12 14.34
N GLU A 17 -10.81 5.50 14.57
CA GLU A 17 -10.98 4.07 14.39
C GLU A 17 -11.33 3.74 12.94
N VAL A 18 -10.52 2.91 12.31
CA VAL A 18 -10.66 2.50 10.91
C VAL A 18 -11.33 1.14 10.86
N THR A 19 -12.39 1.01 10.06
CA THR A 19 -13.01 -0.30 9.82
C THR A 19 -12.28 -0.93 8.65
N VAL A 20 -11.60 -2.05 8.88
CA VAL A 20 -10.86 -2.81 7.87
C VAL A 20 -11.58 -4.14 7.68
N GLU A 21 -11.68 -4.63 6.45
CA GLU A 21 -12.24 -5.95 6.18
C GLU A 21 -11.30 -7.07 6.66
N GLY A 22 -11.69 -7.82 7.69
CA GLY A 22 -10.91 -8.95 8.20
C GLY A 22 -9.91 -8.58 9.29
N GLU A 23 -8.89 -9.41 9.49
CA GLU A 23 -7.84 -9.17 10.48
C GLU A 23 -6.80 -8.18 9.93
N SER A 24 -6.58 -7.07 10.63
CA SER A 24 -5.58 -6.07 10.24
C SER A 24 -4.18 -6.48 10.76
N PRO A 25 -3.17 -6.65 9.88
CA PRO A 25 -1.78 -6.84 10.31
C PRO A 25 -1.13 -5.55 10.85
N VAL A 26 -1.80 -4.40 10.69
CA VAL A 26 -1.34 -3.11 11.21
C VAL A 26 -1.90 -2.89 12.60
N LEU A 27 -1.07 -2.44 13.55
CA LEU A 27 -1.50 -2.05 14.89
C LEU A 27 -2.01 -0.60 14.91
N ALA A 28 -1.29 0.29 14.25
CA ALA A 28 -1.66 1.70 14.10
C ALA A 28 -0.89 2.35 12.95
N ALA A 29 -1.42 3.45 12.43
CA ALA A 29 -0.65 4.44 11.69
C ALA A 29 -0.64 5.76 12.45
N THR A 30 0.45 6.50 12.39
CA THR A 30 0.60 7.75 13.14
C THR A 30 1.12 8.86 12.27
N PHE A 31 0.64 10.08 12.53
CA PHE A 31 1.22 11.29 11.98
C PHE A 31 1.81 12.12 13.11
N ALA A 32 3.11 12.35 13.07
CA ALA A 32 3.86 13.09 14.05
C ALA A 32 4.61 14.27 13.41
N TYR A 33 4.91 15.28 14.21
CA TYR A 33 5.68 16.45 13.79
C TYR A 33 6.62 16.92 14.90
N TRP A 34 7.68 17.61 14.51
CA TRP A 34 8.59 18.28 15.43
C TRP A 34 8.02 19.63 15.87
N ASP A 35 7.84 19.81 17.18
CA ASP A 35 7.51 21.08 17.83
C ASP A 35 8.79 21.69 18.41
N ASN A 36 9.10 22.94 18.07
CA ASN A 36 10.36 23.57 18.47
C ASN A 36 10.50 23.78 19.99
N ILE A 37 9.39 23.71 20.74
CA ILE A 37 9.38 23.89 22.20
C ILE A 37 9.26 22.54 22.89
N LEU A 38 8.37 21.68 22.39
CA LEU A 38 7.99 20.43 23.06
C LEU A 38 8.65 19.18 22.48
N GLY A 39 9.38 19.29 21.37
CA GLY A 39 9.97 18.16 20.67
C GLY A 39 8.95 17.38 19.83
N PRO A 40 9.17 16.08 19.58
CA PRO A 40 8.27 15.25 18.78
C PRO A 40 6.88 15.13 19.38
N ARG A 41 5.85 15.40 18.57
CA ARG A 41 4.45 15.27 18.97
C ARG A 41 3.65 14.46 17.97
N VAL A 42 2.84 13.54 18.48
CA VAL A 42 1.85 12.83 17.67
C VAL A 42 0.63 13.73 17.53
N ARG A 43 0.26 14.01 16.28
CA ARG A 43 -0.92 14.82 15.95
C ARG A 43 -2.16 13.97 15.75
N HIS A 44 -2.00 12.78 15.16
CA HIS A 44 -3.13 11.90 14.87
C HIS A 44 -2.71 10.43 14.85
N ILE A 45 -3.64 9.56 15.24
CA ILE A 45 -3.48 8.10 15.27
C ILE A 45 -4.67 7.46 14.55
N TRP A 46 -4.39 6.61 13.56
CA TRP A 46 -5.37 5.72 12.94
C TRP A 46 -5.17 4.32 13.49
N VAL A 47 -6.23 3.73 14.05
CA VAL A 47 -6.19 2.38 14.65
C VAL A 47 -7.29 1.53 14.03
N PRO A 48 -7.02 0.30 13.57
CA PRO A 48 -8.07 -0.58 13.07
C PRO A 48 -9.04 -0.98 14.21
N LYS A 49 -10.31 -1.15 13.85
CA LYS A 49 -11.35 -1.67 14.76
C LYS A 49 -11.16 -3.17 14.95
N GLY A 50 -11.20 -3.61 16.20
CA GLY A 50 -11.11 -5.02 16.59
C GLY A 50 -10.19 -5.20 17.79
N PRO A 51 -10.24 -6.36 18.47
CA PRO A 51 -9.30 -6.67 19.53
C PRO A 51 -7.88 -6.80 18.92
N PRO A 52 -6.93 -5.92 19.26
CA PRO A 52 -5.57 -6.06 18.77
C PRO A 52 -4.92 -7.28 19.42
N ALA A 53 -4.13 -8.05 18.67
CA ALA A 53 -3.27 -9.08 19.26
C ALA A 53 -2.23 -8.47 20.24
N LEU A 54 -1.87 -7.20 20.03
CA LEU A 54 -1.00 -6.40 20.89
C LEU A 54 -1.61 -5.00 21.07
N THR A 55 -1.97 -4.63 22.29
CA THR A 55 -2.47 -3.29 22.59
C THR A 55 -1.32 -2.35 22.93
N LEU A 56 -1.04 -1.38 22.06
CA LEU A 56 -0.13 -0.28 22.36
C LEU A 56 -0.89 0.83 23.09
N GLY A 57 -0.36 1.27 24.24
CA GLY A 57 -0.89 2.45 24.93
C GLY A 57 -0.47 3.75 24.23
N ASP A 58 -1.16 4.85 24.52
CA ASP A 58 -0.81 6.17 23.98
C ASP A 58 0.63 6.60 24.35
N GLY A 59 1.13 6.14 25.51
CA GLY A 59 2.51 6.33 25.95
C GLY A 59 3.54 5.62 25.08
N ASP A 60 3.25 4.40 24.61
CA ASP A 60 4.13 3.67 23.70
C ASP A 60 4.16 4.37 22.33
N ILE A 61 3.00 4.77 21.81
CA ILE A 61 2.92 5.48 20.52
C ILE A 61 3.71 6.80 20.57
N THR A 62 3.60 7.53 21.67
CA THR A 62 4.37 8.78 21.89
C THR A 62 5.87 8.49 21.98
N PHE A 63 6.26 7.41 22.67
CA PHE A 63 7.65 6.96 22.72
C PHE A 63 8.20 6.62 21.32
N LEU A 64 7.42 5.94 20.48
CA LEU A 64 7.80 5.61 19.09
C LEU A 64 8.00 6.85 18.22
N ALA A 65 7.13 7.85 18.35
CA ALA A 65 7.27 9.12 17.64
C ALA A 65 8.54 9.87 18.08
N ASN A 66 8.84 9.88 19.38
CA ASN A 66 10.08 10.43 19.91
C ASN A 66 11.31 9.73 19.33
N HIS A 67 11.31 8.38 19.32
CA HIS A 67 12.41 7.60 18.79
C HIS A 67 12.66 7.83 17.29
N THR A 68 11.58 8.11 16.53
CA THR A 68 11.67 8.37 15.08
C THR A 68 12.25 9.76 14.78
N LEU A 69 11.81 10.80 15.50
CA LEU A 69 12.06 12.20 15.16
C LEU A 69 13.20 12.89 15.93
N ASN A 70 13.60 12.39 17.12
CA ASN A 70 14.65 13.04 17.93
C ASN A 70 16.02 13.13 17.25
N GLY A 71 16.31 12.24 16.30
CA GLY A 71 17.55 12.28 15.50
C GLY A 71 17.54 13.26 14.32
N GLU A 72 16.41 13.91 14.02
CA GLU A 72 16.19 14.64 12.75
C GLU A 72 16.25 16.17 12.89
N ILE A 73 16.68 16.69 14.04
CA ILE A 73 16.64 18.13 14.40
C ILE A 73 17.48 18.99 13.46
N LEU A 74 18.55 18.43 12.89
CA LEU A 74 19.47 19.10 11.96
C LEU A 74 19.38 18.55 10.54
N ARG A 75 18.25 17.94 10.18
CA ARG A 75 18.02 17.37 8.85
C ARG A 75 18.21 18.44 7.77
N SER A 76 19.29 18.30 6.99
CA SER A 76 19.57 19.09 5.78
C SER A 76 19.23 18.24 4.56
N ALA A 77 17.96 17.95 4.36
CA ALA A 77 17.50 17.18 3.20
C ALA A 77 17.23 18.10 2.00
N GLU A 78 17.46 17.61 0.78
CA GLU A 78 17.06 18.32 -0.44
C GLU A 78 15.56 18.64 -0.41
N SER A 79 15.17 19.80 -0.96
CA SER A 79 13.77 20.23 -0.98
C SER A 79 12.90 19.17 -1.65
N GLY A 80 12.00 18.55 -0.89
CA GLY A 80 11.13 17.49 -1.40
C GLY A 80 11.60 16.05 -1.17
N ALA A 81 12.78 15.83 -0.56
CA ALA A 81 13.21 14.48 -0.17
C ALA A 81 12.29 13.88 0.91
N VAL A 82 12.10 12.55 0.85
CA VAL A 82 11.36 11.77 1.85
C VAL A 82 12.24 10.58 2.22
N ASP A 83 12.71 10.55 3.47
CA ASP A 83 13.54 9.47 3.95
C ASP A 83 12.71 8.37 4.58
N VAL A 84 13.15 7.14 4.39
CA VAL A 84 12.47 5.97 4.92
C VAL A 84 13.34 5.41 6.04
N LYS A 85 12.75 5.26 7.23
CA LYS A 85 13.36 4.54 8.34
C LYS A 85 12.56 3.28 8.64
N PHE A 86 13.28 2.18 8.80
CA PHE A 86 12.73 0.88 9.15
C PHE A 86 13.32 0.45 10.49
N PHE A 87 12.48 0.23 11.49
CA PHE A 87 12.91 -0.15 12.83
C PHE A 87 12.23 -1.45 13.27
N VAL A 88 13.00 -2.31 13.93
CA VAL A 88 12.50 -3.48 14.64
C VAL A 88 12.78 -3.28 16.12
N LEU A 89 11.74 -3.05 16.92
CA LEU A 89 11.85 -2.85 18.36
C LEU A 89 11.44 -4.14 19.07
N ALA A 90 12.40 -5.04 19.24
CA ALA A 90 12.17 -6.35 19.85
C ALA A 90 11.62 -6.26 21.29
N GLU A 91 12.07 -5.28 22.07
CA GLU A 91 11.59 -5.06 23.45
C GLU A 91 10.09 -4.74 23.54
N LYS A 92 9.52 -4.18 22.46
CA LYS A 92 8.11 -3.83 22.36
C LYS A 92 7.34 -4.77 21.41
N GLY A 93 8.02 -5.70 20.77
CA GLY A 93 7.43 -6.64 19.81
C GLY A 93 6.81 -5.96 18.59
N VAL A 94 7.37 -4.83 18.12
CA VAL A 94 6.82 -4.06 16.99
C VAL A 94 7.85 -3.77 15.91
N VAL A 95 7.35 -3.62 14.69
CA VAL A 95 8.07 -3.14 13.50
C VAL A 95 7.47 -1.82 13.08
N ILE A 96 8.31 -0.85 12.74
CA ILE A 96 7.90 0.51 12.41
C ILE A 96 8.53 0.92 11.10
N VAL A 97 7.67 1.34 10.17
CA VAL A 97 8.10 1.97 8.93
C VAL A 97 7.69 3.43 8.98
N SER A 98 8.67 4.31 9.07
CA SER A 98 8.47 5.76 9.19
C SER A 98 9.01 6.47 7.96
N LEU A 99 8.18 7.30 7.34
CA LEU A 99 8.61 8.21 6.29
C LEU A 99 8.72 9.61 6.85
N ILE A 100 9.93 10.17 6.79
CA ILE A 100 10.29 11.45 7.38
C ILE A 100 10.43 12.49 6.26
N PHE A 101 9.79 13.64 6.46
CA PHE A 101 9.62 14.61 5.41
C PHE A 101 9.39 16.01 5.97
N ASP A 102 9.88 17.04 5.28
CA ASP A 102 9.53 18.42 5.63
C ASP A 102 8.12 18.76 5.15
N GLY A 103 7.35 19.45 6.00
CA GLY A 103 6.03 19.98 5.66
C GLY A 103 5.77 21.34 6.29
N ASP A 104 4.82 22.07 5.73
CA ASP A 104 4.39 23.39 6.24
C ASP A 104 3.18 23.22 7.16
N LEU A 105 3.38 23.47 8.46
CA LEU A 105 2.35 23.37 9.48
C LEU A 105 2.10 24.72 10.09
N LYS A 106 0.95 25.31 9.73
CA LYS A 106 0.52 26.64 10.21
C LYS A 106 1.50 27.77 9.84
N GLY A 107 2.19 27.66 8.71
CA GLY A 107 3.13 28.67 8.22
C GLY A 107 4.58 28.44 8.66
N ASP A 108 4.83 27.47 9.54
CA ASP A 108 6.16 27.05 9.94
C ASP A 108 6.59 25.79 9.20
N ARG A 109 7.86 25.72 8.81
CA ARG A 109 8.46 24.50 8.27
C ARG A 109 8.77 23.56 9.43
N ASN A 110 8.15 22.39 9.42
CA ASN A 110 8.32 21.37 10.46
C ASN A 110 8.74 20.04 9.84
N THR A 111 9.64 19.34 10.52
CA THR A 111 9.95 17.94 10.22
C THR A 111 8.77 17.08 10.66
N CYS A 112 8.19 16.33 9.71
CA CYS A 112 7.04 15.45 9.92
C CYS A 112 7.44 13.99 9.74
N ALA A 113 6.70 13.09 10.38
CA ALA A 113 6.81 11.66 10.16
C ALA A 113 5.42 11.05 9.98
N LEU A 114 5.29 10.19 8.97
CA LEU A 114 4.15 9.29 8.78
C LEU A 114 4.63 7.87 9.01
N SER A 115 4.06 7.17 9.99
CA SER A 115 4.52 5.85 10.41
C SER A 115 3.41 4.81 10.29
N ILE A 116 3.77 3.61 9.83
CA ILE A 116 2.95 2.40 9.96
C ILE A 116 3.62 1.49 11.00
N ILE A 117 2.83 1.01 11.94
CA ILE A 117 3.27 0.17 13.05
C ILE A 117 2.62 -1.20 12.90
N LEU A 118 3.43 -2.25 12.87
CA LEU A 118 3.01 -3.65 12.76
C LEU A 118 3.57 -4.44 13.96
N PRO A 119 2.96 -5.57 14.35
CA PRO A 119 3.59 -6.48 15.30
C PRO A 119 4.81 -7.14 14.65
N GLN A 120 5.83 -7.46 15.44
CA GLN A 120 7.05 -8.10 14.95
C GLN A 120 6.78 -9.49 14.34
N THR A 121 5.70 -10.17 14.75
CA THR A 121 5.25 -11.43 14.17
C THR A 121 4.88 -11.32 12.69
N GLU A 122 4.57 -10.12 12.20
CA GLU A 122 4.18 -9.86 10.80
C GLU A 122 5.36 -9.40 9.93
N LEU A 123 6.61 -9.49 10.44
CA LEU A 123 7.79 -9.01 9.72
C LEU A 123 7.98 -9.72 8.37
N ASP A 124 7.94 -11.06 8.36
CA ASP A 124 8.16 -11.87 7.15
C ASP A 124 7.05 -11.65 6.10
N PHE A 125 5.82 -11.38 6.57
CA PHE A 125 4.69 -11.00 5.74
C PHE A 125 4.91 -9.61 5.09
N TYR A 126 5.41 -8.64 5.86
CA TYR A 126 5.54 -7.27 5.40
C TYR A 126 6.75 -7.03 4.47
N LEU A 127 7.84 -7.79 4.63
CA LEU A 127 9.09 -7.55 3.89
C LEU A 127 8.92 -7.52 2.35
N PRO A 128 8.23 -8.47 1.69
CA PRO A 128 7.96 -8.38 0.26
C PRO A 128 7.16 -7.12 -0.13
N LEU A 129 6.21 -6.73 0.71
CA LEU A 129 5.31 -5.59 0.50
C LEU A 129 5.94 -4.23 0.85
N HIS A 130 7.14 -4.22 1.44
CA HIS A 130 7.79 -3.01 1.92
C HIS A 130 7.90 -1.94 0.83
N ALA A 131 8.40 -2.32 -0.36
CA ALA A 131 8.58 -1.38 -1.47
C ALA A 131 7.24 -0.79 -1.94
N VAL A 132 6.20 -1.61 -2.03
CA VAL A 132 4.83 -1.19 -2.43
C VAL A 132 4.27 -0.19 -1.42
N CYS A 133 4.38 -0.50 -0.13
CA CYS A 133 3.90 0.37 0.93
C CYS A 133 4.65 1.70 0.97
N VAL A 134 5.98 1.66 0.86
CA VAL A 134 6.84 2.86 0.88
C VAL A 134 6.53 3.78 -0.29
N GLU A 135 6.45 3.27 -1.53
CA GLU A 135 6.17 4.11 -2.69
C GLU A 135 4.76 4.75 -2.63
N ARG A 136 3.78 4.00 -2.13
CA ARG A 136 2.44 4.56 -1.86
C ARG A 136 2.48 5.66 -0.82
N LEU A 137 3.14 5.43 0.31
CA LEU A 137 3.28 6.45 1.36
C LEU A 137 4.03 7.69 0.87
N LYS A 138 5.07 7.53 0.04
CA LYS A 138 5.74 8.67 -0.61
C LYS A 138 4.79 9.48 -1.49
N HIS A 139 3.92 8.82 -2.25
CA HIS A 139 2.90 9.51 -3.05
C HIS A 139 1.90 10.28 -2.19
N ILE A 140 1.43 9.66 -1.10
CA ILE A 140 0.54 10.28 -0.12
C ILE A 140 1.20 11.51 0.51
N ILE A 141 2.47 11.42 0.89
CA ILE A 141 3.24 12.54 1.44
C ILE A 141 3.39 13.68 0.43
N ARG A 142 3.64 13.38 -0.85
CA ARG A 142 3.70 14.41 -1.91
C ARG A 142 2.38 15.16 -2.02
N LYS A 143 1.25 14.44 -2.09
CA LYS A 143 -0.08 15.07 -2.04
C LYS A 143 -0.27 15.88 -0.76
N GLY A 144 0.05 15.30 0.39
CA GLY A 144 -0.06 15.93 1.71
C GLY A 144 0.71 17.24 1.82
N ARG A 145 1.94 17.30 1.30
CA ARG A 145 2.77 18.52 1.26
C ARG A 145 2.11 19.65 0.48
N ILE A 146 1.50 19.36 -0.66
CA ILE A 146 0.78 20.37 -1.45
C ILE A 146 -0.42 20.92 -0.65
N TRP A 147 -1.12 20.03 0.07
CA TRP A 147 -2.24 20.43 0.93
C TRP A 147 -1.79 21.29 2.12
N MET A 148 -0.67 20.93 2.73
CA MET A 148 -0.02 21.68 3.80
C MET A 148 0.37 23.09 3.34
N GLN A 149 1.02 23.22 2.17
CA GLN A 149 1.38 24.51 1.58
C GLN A 149 0.16 25.41 1.29
N LYS A 150 -0.98 24.81 0.95
CA LYS A 150 -2.25 25.52 0.75
C LYS A 150 -2.97 25.88 2.07
N GLY A 151 -2.40 25.52 3.22
CA GLY A 151 -2.97 25.80 4.55
C GLY A 151 -4.12 24.87 4.96
N TYR A 152 -4.36 23.78 4.22
CA TYR A 152 -5.43 22.83 4.53
C TYR A 152 -5.00 21.81 5.61
N ASN A 153 -5.98 21.18 6.26
CA ASN A 153 -5.71 20.15 7.25
C ASN A 153 -5.24 18.85 6.60
N ILE A 154 -3.95 18.52 6.74
CA ILE A 154 -3.35 17.29 6.21
C ILE A 154 -4.03 16.01 6.74
N VAL A 155 -4.59 16.02 7.95
CA VAL A 155 -5.17 14.81 8.56
C VAL A 155 -6.31 14.24 7.73
N SER A 156 -7.14 15.07 7.08
CA SER A 156 -8.23 14.57 6.24
C SER A 156 -7.72 13.83 5.01
N VAL A 157 -6.68 14.36 4.35
CA VAL A 157 -6.03 13.73 3.19
C VAL A 157 -5.35 12.43 3.59
N LEU A 158 -4.61 12.44 4.69
CA LEU A 158 -3.97 11.23 5.21
C LEU A 158 -5.01 10.18 5.58
N THR A 159 -6.14 10.57 6.20
CA THR A 159 -7.21 9.63 6.54
C THR A 159 -7.76 8.94 5.28
N SER A 160 -8.04 9.68 4.21
CA SER A 160 -8.55 9.09 2.97
C SER A 160 -7.56 8.17 2.25
N GLU A 161 -6.27 8.28 2.52
CA GLU A 161 -5.24 7.51 1.81
C GLU A 161 -4.59 6.41 2.67
N ILE A 162 -4.61 6.53 4.00
CA ILE A 162 -4.13 5.49 4.93
C ILE A 162 -5.10 4.32 5.02
N ILE A 163 -6.41 4.57 4.96
CA ILE A 163 -7.44 3.51 5.00
C ILE A 163 -7.21 2.50 3.85
N PRO A 164 -7.06 2.92 2.57
CA PRO A 164 -6.70 2.00 1.48
C PRO A 164 -5.39 1.22 1.68
N ILE A 165 -4.41 1.75 2.42
CA ILE A 165 -3.18 0.99 2.73
C ILE A 165 -3.46 -0.09 3.77
N MET A 166 -4.25 0.21 4.79
CA MET A 166 -4.67 -0.78 5.78
C MET A 166 -5.50 -1.89 5.13
N ASP A 167 -6.43 -1.54 4.24
CA ASP A 167 -7.23 -2.49 3.47
C ASP A 167 -6.36 -3.34 2.54
N LEU A 168 -5.38 -2.73 1.86
CA LEU A 168 -4.40 -3.47 1.05
C LEU A 168 -3.67 -4.51 1.90
N LEU A 169 -3.08 -4.11 3.02
CA LEU A 169 -2.32 -5.04 3.87
C LEU A 169 -3.20 -6.17 4.43
N SER A 170 -4.44 -5.88 4.82
CA SER A 170 -5.38 -6.92 5.27
C SER A 170 -5.80 -7.86 4.13
N SER A 171 -6.03 -7.33 2.92
CA SER A 171 -6.32 -8.14 1.73
C SER A 171 -5.14 -9.04 1.34
N MET A 172 -3.90 -8.57 1.48
CA MET A 172 -2.71 -9.38 1.22
C MET A 172 -2.58 -10.49 2.24
N LYS A 173 -2.92 -10.28 3.51
CA LYS A 173 -2.88 -11.34 4.53
C LYS A 173 -3.82 -12.51 4.22
N THR A 174 -4.92 -12.27 3.52
CA THR A 174 -5.98 -13.25 3.25
C THR A 174 -5.95 -13.81 1.82
N HIS A 175 -5.49 -13.03 0.84
CA HIS A 175 -5.59 -13.35 -0.59
C HIS A 175 -4.25 -13.26 -1.34
N SER A 176 -3.10 -13.10 -0.65
CA SER A 176 -1.79 -13.22 -1.29
C SER A 176 -1.57 -14.61 -1.87
N LEU A 177 -0.80 -14.72 -2.95
CA LEU A 177 -0.39 -16.03 -3.44
C LEU A 177 0.66 -16.69 -2.53
N PRO A 178 0.61 -18.03 -2.37
CA PRO A 178 1.66 -18.79 -1.73
C PRO A 178 2.97 -18.75 -2.54
N GLU A 179 4.08 -19.13 -1.89
CA GLU A 179 5.39 -19.24 -2.57
C GLU A 179 5.37 -20.33 -3.65
N ASP A 180 4.72 -21.46 -3.36
CA ASP A 180 4.57 -22.58 -4.30
C ASP A 180 3.18 -22.56 -4.95
N ILE A 181 3.15 -22.75 -6.27
CA ILE A 181 1.92 -22.83 -7.07
C ILE A 181 1.85 -24.23 -7.67
N ASP A 182 0.81 -25.00 -7.36
CA ASP A 182 0.55 -26.28 -8.01
C ASP A 182 0.10 -26.04 -9.46
N LEU A 183 0.75 -26.72 -10.40
CA LEU A 183 0.41 -26.67 -11.83
C LEU A 183 -1.05 -27.06 -12.08
N LYS A 184 -1.63 -27.91 -11.24
CA LYS A 184 -3.04 -28.34 -11.34
C LYS A 184 -4.03 -27.20 -11.16
N ASP A 185 -3.65 -26.16 -10.43
CA ASP A 185 -4.50 -25.00 -10.15
C ASP A 185 -4.37 -23.89 -11.23
N THR A 186 -3.70 -24.21 -12.34
CA THR A 186 -3.39 -23.29 -13.43
C THR A 186 -4.06 -23.71 -14.73
N VAL A 187 -4.12 -22.80 -15.69
CA VAL A 187 -4.66 -23.09 -17.04
C VAL A 187 -3.82 -24.15 -17.75
N MET A 188 -2.56 -24.37 -17.35
CA MET A 188 -1.66 -25.37 -17.94
C MET A 188 -2.14 -26.81 -17.79
N ASN A 189 -3.05 -27.08 -16.85
CA ASN A 189 -3.60 -28.40 -16.61
C ASN A 189 -5.02 -28.59 -17.20
N ASP A 190 -5.52 -27.61 -17.97
CA ASP A 190 -6.81 -27.74 -18.63
C ASP A 190 -6.69 -28.57 -19.92
N ASP A 191 -7.54 -29.58 -20.08
CA ASP A 191 -7.54 -30.48 -21.26
C ASP A 191 -7.90 -29.75 -22.57
N ASP A 192 -8.52 -28.56 -22.46
CA ASP A 192 -9.03 -27.75 -23.57
C ASP A 192 -8.01 -26.73 -24.13
N ILE A 193 -6.75 -26.73 -23.66
CA ILE A 193 -5.70 -25.80 -24.16
C ILE A 193 -5.52 -25.91 -25.68
N GLY A 194 -5.81 -27.08 -26.27
CA GLY A 194 -5.67 -27.34 -27.71
C GLY A 194 -6.71 -26.67 -28.61
N ASP A 195 -7.70 -25.95 -28.06
CA ASP A 195 -8.54 -25.06 -28.87
C ASP A 195 -7.73 -23.84 -29.32
N SER A 196 -7.58 -23.67 -30.64
CA SER A 196 -6.80 -22.59 -31.26
C SER A 196 -7.07 -21.18 -30.71
N CYS A 197 -8.32 -20.89 -30.29
CA CYS A 197 -8.68 -19.61 -29.71
C CYS A 197 -8.13 -19.43 -28.27
N HIS A 198 -8.10 -20.51 -27.49
CA HIS A 198 -7.55 -20.51 -26.12
C HIS A 198 -6.02 -20.49 -26.14
N GLU A 199 -5.40 -21.22 -27.06
CA GLU A 199 -3.94 -21.21 -27.25
C GLU A 199 -3.44 -19.79 -27.61
N ASP A 200 -4.05 -19.14 -28.60
CA ASP A 200 -3.68 -17.78 -29.02
C ASP A 200 -3.85 -16.76 -27.89
N PHE A 201 -4.93 -16.88 -27.11
CA PHE A 201 -5.18 -16.01 -25.96
C PHE A 201 -4.13 -16.21 -24.87
N LEU A 202 -3.84 -17.45 -24.49
CA LEU A 202 -2.85 -17.79 -23.46
C LEU A 202 -1.45 -17.33 -23.88
N HIS A 203 -1.06 -17.57 -25.14
CA HIS A 203 0.21 -17.10 -25.68
C HIS A 203 0.34 -15.58 -25.60
N LYS A 204 -0.71 -14.83 -25.98
CA LYS A 204 -0.73 -13.36 -25.89
C LYS A 204 -0.66 -12.88 -24.44
N ALA A 205 -1.39 -13.53 -23.53
CA ALA A 205 -1.42 -13.18 -22.11
C ALA A 205 -0.04 -13.33 -21.46
N ILE A 206 0.60 -14.49 -21.64
CA ILE A 206 1.93 -14.79 -21.10
C ILE A 206 2.98 -13.88 -21.74
N SER A 207 2.98 -13.75 -23.07
CA SER A 207 3.94 -12.89 -23.78
C SER A 207 3.86 -11.45 -23.31
N SER A 208 2.64 -10.91 -23.22
CA SER A 208 2.42 -9.53 -22.76
C SER A 208 2.84 -9.36 -21.29
N HIS A 209 2.51 -10.31 -20.42
CA HIS A 209 2.91 -10.31 -19.00
C HIS A 209 4.43 -10.21 -18.83
N LEU A 210 5.19 -11.02 -19.58
CA LEU A 210 6.66 -10.99 -19.54
C LEU A 210 7.22 -9.68 -20.09
N GLN A 211 6.62 -9.15 -21.16
CA GLN A 211 7.01 -7.86 -21.75
C GLN A 211 6.67 -6.65 -20.85
N THR A 212 5.67 -6.76 -19.99
CA THR A 212 5.31 -5.74 -18.99
C THR A 212 5.91 -6.03 -17.62
N CYS A 213 7.13 -6.57 -17.58
CA CYS A 213 7.91 -6.79 -16.35
C CYS A 213 7.16 -7.60 -15.28
N GLY A 214 6.35 -8.58 -15.67
CA GLY A 214 5.60 -9.43 -14.74
C GLY A 214 4.40 -8.74 -14.08
N CYS A 215 4.03 -7.53 -14.51
CA CYS A 215 2.89 -6.80 -13.96
C CYS A 215 1.63 -7.01 -14.79
N SER A 216 0.54 -7.49 -14.18
CA SER A 216 -0.72 -7.80 -14.85
C SER A 216 -1.95 -7.63 -13.97
N MET A 217 -3.02 -7.17 -14.59
CA MET A 217 -4.36 -7.12 -14.03
C MET A 217 -5.23 -8.09 -14.80
N VAL A 218 -5.78 -9.08 -14.11
CA VAL A 218 -6.70 -10.06 -14.67
C VAL A 218 -8.11 -9.71 -14.23
N VAL A 219 -9.01 -9.46 -15.18
CA VAL A 219 -10.40 -9.09 -14.94
C VAL A 219 -11.35 -10.12 -15.52
N GLY A 220 -12.46 -10.39 -14.81
CA GLY A 220 -13.49 -11.31 -15.28
C GLY A 220 -14.70 -11.34 -14.35
N SER A 221 -15.74 -12.06 -14.77
CA SER A 221 -16.99 -12.19 -14.01
C SER A 221 -17.00 -13.42 -13.10
N ASN A 222 -16.13 -14.39 -13.36
CA ASN A 222 -16.03 -15.63 -12.59
C ASN A 222 -14.71 -15.68 -11.79
N PRO A 223 -14.76 -15.80 -10.44
CA PRO A 223 -13.58 -15.78 -9.60
C PRO A 223 -12.64 -16.96 -9.83
N ASP A 224 -13.16 -18.15 -10.16
CA ASP A 224 -12.34 -19.33 -10.41
C ASP A 224 -11.51 -19.16 -11.68
N LYS A 225 -12.12 -18.65 -12.75
CA LYS A 225 -11.41 -18.35 -14.02
C LYS A 225 -10.34 -17.29 -13.82
N VAL A 226 -10.66 -16.21 -13.12
CA VAL A 226 -9.71 -15.13 -12.81
C VAL A 226 -8.55 -15.67 -11.97
N ASN A 227 -8.84 -16.39 -10.89
CA ASN A 227 -7.81 -16.93 -10.00
C ASN A 227 -6.93 -17.99 -10.68
N LYS A 228 -7.50 -18.83 -11.56
CA LYS A 228 -6.72 -19.79 -12.36
C LYS A 228 -5.74 -19.07 -13.28
N MET A 229 -6.18 -18.01 -13.97
CA MET A 229 -5.30 -17.19 -14.81
C MET A 229 -4.23 -16.45 -13.99
N VAL A 230 -4.59 -15.88 -12.83
CA VAL A 230 -3.63 -15.24 -11.91
C VAL A 230 -2.54 -16.22 -11.49
N ARG A 231 -2.90 -17.44 -11.05
CA ARG A 231 -1.92 -18.48 -10.69
C ARG A 231 -1.03 -18.87 -11.88
N THR A 232 -1.61 -18.94 -13.08
CA THR A 232 -0.88 -19.26 -14.31
C THR A 232 0.21 -18.24 -14.62
N LEU A 233 -0.11 -16.94 -14.54
CA LEU A 233 0.87 -15.88 -14.77
C LEU A 233 1.95 -15.86 -13.68
N CYS A 234 1.55 -16.11 -12.43
CA CYS A 234 2.47 -16.15 -11.29
C CYS A 234 3.48 -17.32 -11.34
N LEU A 235 3.29 -18.34 -12.18
CA LEU A 235 4.31 -19.37 -12.42
C LEU A 235 5.64 -18.76 -12.91
N PHE A 236 5.56 -17.64 -13.66
CA PHE A 236 6.72 -16.96 -14.24
C PHE A 236 7.36 -15.92 -13.31
N LEU A 237 6.84 -15.78 -12.09
CA LEU A 237 7.37 -14.87 -11.07
C LEU A 237 8.21 -15.62 -10.03
N THR A 238 9.13 -14.90 -9.40
CA THR A 238 9.88 -15.39 -8.24
C THR A 238 8.96 -15.53 -7.00
N PRO A 239 9.31 -16.36 -6.00
CA PRO A 239 8.50 -16.52 -4.78
C PRO A 239 8.19 -15.19 -4.05
N SER A 240 9.15 -14.27 -4.02
CA SER A 240 8.95 -12.94 -3.42
C SER A 240 7.96 -12.08 -4.20
N GLU A 241 7.97 -12.14 -5.54
CA GLU A 241 7.02 -11.42 -6.40
C GLU A 241 5.61 -12.02 -6.34
N ARG A 242 5.51 -13.34 -6.16
CA ARG A 242 4.23 -14.03 -5.91
C ARG A 242 3.58 -13.53 -4.62
N ARG A 243 4.35 -13.34 -3.55
CA ARG A 243 3.86 -12.73 -2.29
C ARG A 243 3.39 -11.28 -2.46
N CYS A 244 3.81 -10.62 -3.53
CA CYS A 244 3.34 -9.28 -3.94
C CYS A 244 2.25 -9.34 -5.02
N SER A 245 1.56 -10.48 -5.14
CA SER A 245 0.44 -10.70 -6.06
C SER A 245 -0.80 -11.16 -5.28
N ARG A 246 -1.99 -10.81 -5.77
CA ARG A 246 -3.26 -10.99 -5.05
C ARG A 246 -4.30 -11.71 -5.90
N LEU A 247 -4.91 -12.75 -5.34
CA LEU A 247 -6.09 -13.42 -5.89
C LEU A 247 -7.34 -12.54 -5.77
N CYS A 248 -8.33 -12.75 -6.63
CA CYS A 248 -9.64 -12.13 -6.46
C CYS A 248 -10.42 -12.81 -5.32
N LYS A 249 -11.31 -12.03 -4.70
CA LYS A 249 -12.26 -12.48 -3.68
C LYS A 249 -13.57 -12.86 -4.37
N ALA A 250 -14.21 -13.97 -3.97
CA ALA A 250 -15.48 -14.40 -4.56
C ALA A 250 -16.66 -13.49 -4.15
N ASP A 251 -16.67 -13.04 -2.90
CA ASP A 251 -17.80 -12.30 -2.30
C ASP A 251 -17.64 -10.76 -2.37
N GLY A 252 -16.88 -10.25 -3.35
CA GLY A 252 -16.69 -8.81 -3.51
C GLY A 252 -15.64 -8.45 -4.56
N SER A 253 -15.40 -7.17 -4.74
CA SER A 253 -14.39 -6.67 -5.68
C SER A 253 -13.31 -5.90 -4.93
N PHE A 254 -12.05 -6.27 -5.13
CA PHE A 254 -10.95 -5.39 -4.77
C PHE A 254 -10.83 -4.23 -5.75
N HIS A 255 -10.19 -3.15 -5.32
CA HIS A 255 -9.73 -2.10 -6.21
C HIS A 255 -8.35 -2.45 -6.77
N TYR A 256 -8.00 -1.83 -7.90
CA TYR A 256 -6.63 -1.95 -8.40
C TYR A 256 -5.65 -1.32 -7.42
N ASP A 257 -4.58 -2.06 -7.12
CA ASP A 257 -3.53 -1.56 -6.27
C ASP A 257 -2.21 -1.39 -7.02
N ALA A 258 -1.83 -0.13 -7.29
CA ALA A 258 -0.52 0.19 -7.85
C ALA A 258 0.62 -0.40 -7.01
N GLY A 259 1.53 -1.12 -7.68
CA GLY A 259 2.72 -1.75 -7.10
C GLY A 259 2.66 -3.27 -6.90
N LEU A 260 1.47 -3.90 -6.93
CA LEU A 260 1.39 -5.37 -6.96
C LEU A 260 1.72 -5.89 -8.37
N PHE A 261 2.33 -7.08 -8.43
CA PHE A 261 2.71 -7.72 -9.70
C PHE A 261 1.48 -8.25 -10.43
N VAL A 262 0.80 -9.26 -9.91
CA VAL A 262 -0.42 -9.80 -10.52
C VAL A 262 -1.61 -9.62 -9.59
N GLN A 263 -2.73 -9.16 -10.14
CA GLN A 263 -3.95 -8.91 -9.38
C GLN A 263 -5.17 -9.46 -10.11
N GLY A 264 -5.97 -10.26 -9.41
CA GLY A 264 -7.30 -10.65 -9.86
C GLY A 264 -8.36 -9.66 -9.39
N LEU A 265 -9.16 -9.14 -10.31
CA LEU A 265 -10.27 -8.23 -10.03
C LEU A 265 -11.56 -8.74 -10.68
N LEU A 266 -12.68 -8.64 -9.97
CA LEU A 266 -13.99 -8.98 -10.53
C LEU A 266 -14.63 -7.77 -11.20
N LYS A 267 -15.36 -8.04 -12.29
CA LYS A 267 -16.27 -7.07 -12.90
C LYS A 267 -17.45 -6.78 -11.97
N ASP A 268 -18.04 -5.61 -12.14
CA ASP A 268 -19.26 -5.24 -11.42
C ASP A 268 -20.48 -6.08 -11.87
N SER A 269 -21.61 -5.91 -11.18
CA SER A 269 -22.86 -6.60 -11.51
C SER A 269 -23.39 -6.31 -12.92
N THR A 270 -22.91 -5.26 -13.58
CA THR A 270 -23.27 -4.92 -14.97
C THR A 270 -22.33 -5.54 -16.00
N GLY A 271 -21.33 -6.31 -15.55
CA GLY A 271 -20.28 -6.89 -16.38
C GLY A 271 -19.25 -5.85 -16.83
N SER A 272 -19.17 -4.70 -16.16
CA SER A 272 -18.27 -3.61 -16.49
C SER A 272 -17.08 -3.57 -15.52
N PHE A 273 -15.97 -3.03 -16.01
CA PHE A 273 -14.79 -2.75 -15.19
C PHE A 273 -14.20 -1.40 -15.60
N VAL A 274 -14.04 -0.51 -14.61
CA VAL A 274 -13.44 0.81 -14.83
C VAL A 274 -11.95 0.73 -14.51
N LEU A 275 -11.12 0.77 -15.56
CA LEU A 275 -9.67 0.81 -15.40
C LEU A 275 -9.26 2.16 -14.77
N PRO A 276 -8.64 2.17 -13.57
CA PRO A 276 -8.24 3.41 -12.92
C PRO A 276 -6.94 3.94 -13.51
N PHE A 277 -7.05 4.59 -14.68
CA PHE A 277 -5.91 5.06 -15.49
C PHE A 277 -4.84 5.81 -14.70
N ARG A 278 -5.23 6.69 -13.78
CA ARG A 278 -4.27 7.43 -12.93
C ARG A 278 -3.46 6.51 -12.02
N GLN A 279 -4.10 5.54 -11.37
CA GLN A 279 -3.41 4.61 -10.48
C GLN A 279 -2.47 3.69 -11.26
N VAL A 280 -2.89 3.25 -12.44
CA VAL A 280 -2.07 2.44 -13.36
C VAL A 280 -0.82 3.20 -13.80
N LEU A 281 -0.93 4.50 -14.08
CA LEU A 281 0.24 5.34 -14.39
C LEU A 281 1.18 5.57 -13.20
N TYR A 282 0.68 5.46 -11.96
CA TYR A 282 1.51 5.55 -10.75
C TYR A 282 2.22 4.24 -10.39
N SER A 283 1.94 3.15 -11.11
CA SER A 283 2.66 1.89 -10.92
C SER A 283 4.10 2.03 -11.40
N PRO A 284 5.07 1.39 -10.73
CA PRO A 284 6.50 1.48 -11.09
C PRO A 284 6.82 0.85 -12.45
N TYR A 285 5.96 -0.06 -12.91
CA TYR A 285 6.10 -0.82 -14.15
C TYR A 285 4.80 -0.74 -14.97
N PRO A 286 4.88 -0.85 -16.30
CA PRO A 286 3.70 -0.97 -17.15
C PRO A 286 2.90 -2.21 -16.77
N THR A 287 1.58 -2.19 -16.96
CA THR A 287 0.69 -3.29 -16.58
C THR A 287 0.00 -3.87 -17.83
N THR A 288 -0.05 -5.19 -17.96
CA THR A 288 -0.93 -5.84 -18.94
C THR A 288 -2.35 -5.97 -18.37
N HIS A 289 -3.36 -5.57 -19.13
CA HIS A 289 -4.77 -5.80 -18.81
C HIS A 289 -5.29 -7.03 -19.57
N ILE A 290 -5.73 -8.05 -18.83
CA ILE A 290 -6.21 -9.33 -19.37
C ILE A 290 -7.66 -9.50 -18.97
N ASP A 291 -8.56 -9.60 -19.94
CA ASP A 291 -9.98 -9.89 -19.71
C ASP A 291 -10.29 -11.33 -20.11
N VAL A 292 -10.62 -12.18 -19.12
CA VAL A 292 -10.86 -13.62 -19.32
C VAL A 292 -12.28 -13.96 -19.77
N ASP A 293 -13.22 -13.00 -19.78
CA ASP A 293 -14.56 -13.27 -20.29
C ASP A 293 -14.62 -13.09 -21.81
N VAL A 294 -13.87 -12.12 -22.33
CA VAL A 294 -13.82 -11.81 -23.78
C VAL A 294 -12.49 -12.23 -24.44
N ASN A 295 -11.60 -12.86 -23.68
CA ASN A 295 -10.28 -13.31 -24.13
C ASN A 295 -9.45 -12.19 -24.80
N THR A 296 -9.43 -11.00 -24.18
CA THR A 296 -8.67 -9.85 -24.71
C THR A 296 -7.46 -9.53 -23.85
N VAL A 297 -6.37 -9.17 -24.50
CA VAL A 297 -5.12 -8.74 -23.86
C VAL A 297 -4.78 -7.34 -24.37
N LYS A 298 -4.64 -6.39 -23.46
CA LYS A 298 -4.27 -5.00 -23.75
C LYS A 298 -2.98 -4.69 -23.00
N GLN A 299 -1.98 -4.22 -23.72
CA GLN A 299 -0.66 -3.93 -23.17
C GLN A 299 -0.46 -2.43 -23.02
N MET A 300 0.22 -2.04 -21.94
CA MET A 300 0.72 -0.67 -21.79
C MET A 300 2.02 -0.44 -22.58
N PRO A 301 2.40 0.83 -22.82
CA PRO A 301 3.66 1.15 -23.46
C PRO A 301 4.87 0.56 -22.73
N PRO A 302 6.01 0.37 -23.43
CA PRO A 302 7.23 -0.14 -22.82
C PRO A 302 7.69 0.70 -21.61
N CYS A 303 8.47 0.07 -20.71
CA CYS A 303 8.86 0.65 -19.42
C CYS A 303 9.52 2.05 -19.52
N HIS A 304 10.31 2.32 -20.55
CA HIS A 304 10.96 3.63 -20.73
C HIS A 304 9.96 4.74 -21.07
N GLU A 305 8.94 4.46 -21.88
CA GLU A 305 7.85 5.40 -22.17
C GLU A 305 6.95 5.56 -20.95
N HIS A 306 6.62 4.45 -20.27
CA HIS A 306 5.82 4.46 -19.04
C HIS A 306 6.44 5.38 -17.97
N ARG A 307 7.75 5.27 -17.74
CA ARG A 307 8.47 6.14 -16.80
C ARG A 307 8.45 7.62 -17.22
N THR A 308 8.47 7.88 -18.53
CA THR A 308 8.37 9.25 -19.06
C THR A 308 6.98 9.83 -18.81
N LEU A 309 5.92 9.03 -19.05
CA LEU A 309 4.53 9.40 -18.78
C LEU A 309 4.27 9.59 -17.28
N GLU A 310 4.83 8.73 -16.43
CA GLU A 310 4.81 8.87 -14.98
C GLU A 310 5.50 10.17 -14.55
N GLY A 311 6.68 10.47 -15.10
CA GLY A 311 7.44 11.70 -14.83
C GLY A 311 6.68 12.96 -15.24
N SER A 312 5.98 12.94 -16.37
CA SER A 312 5.14 14.05 -16.84
C SER A 312 3.96 14.32 -15.89
N GLN A 313 3.30 13.27 -15.40
CA GLN A 313 2.25 13.38 -14.37
C GLN A 313 2.78 13.87 -13.02
N ARG A 314 4.02 13.50 -12.64
CA ARG A 314 4.70 14.02 -11.44
C ARG A 314 5.07 15.50 -11.56
N GLY A 315 5.41 15.98 -12.77
CA GLY A 315 5.77 17.38 -13.02
C GLY A 315 4.58 18.35 -13.13
N GLY A 316 3.40 17.87 -13.52
CA GLY A 316 2.19 18.69 -13.71
C GLY A 316 1.51 19.19 -12.43
N CYS A 317 2.06 18.92 -11.24
CA CYS A 317 1.56 19.46 -9.96
C CYS A 317 2.31 20.74 -9.52
N CYS A 318 3.30 21.18 -10.29
CA CYS A 318 4.07 22.40 -10.07
C CYS A 318 3.81 23.43 -11.18
N THR A 319 2.58 23.87 -11.33
CA THR A 319 2.22 25.14 -12.01
C THR A 319 0.99 25.74 -11.34
#